data_AF-A0A2D6LJM9-F1
#
_entry.id   AF-A0A2D6LJM9-F1
#
_cell.length_a   1.000
_cell.length_b   1.000
_cell.length_c   1.000
_cell.angle_alpha   90.00
_cell.angle_beta   90.00
_cell.angle_gamma   90.00
#
_symmetry.space_group_name_H-M   'P 1'
#
loop_
_entity.id
_entity.type
_entity.pdbx_description
1 polymer ?
#
loop_
_entity_poly.entity_id
_entity_poly.type
_entity_poly.pdbx_seq_one_letter_code
_entity_poly.pdbx_strand_id
1 'polypeptide(L)'
;MSISEEEINKKLDKYFAMTEKAITLVELPSVKQEVAQDFLSMAKNYLSDAKHFRKKGDLLTALAAASYAHAWLDAGARAGLFKVDSSSNLFTVD
;
A
#
# COMPACT_ATOMS: atom_id res chain seq x y z
N MET A 1 14.44 9.60 -20.81
CA MET A 1 15.28 9.03 -19.74
C MET A 1 14.57 7.77 -19.26
N SER A 2 15.12 6.58 -19.51
CA SER A 2 14.57 5.32 -18.99
C SER A 2 15.05 5.16 -17.55
N ILE A 3 14.12 4.91 -16.62
CA ILE A 3 14.46 4.51 -15.25
C ILE A 3 15.22 3.17 -15.29
N SER A 4 16.27 3.03 -14.49
CA SER A 4 17.03 1.77 -14.41
C SER A 4 16.31 0.72 -13.56
N GLU A 5 16.60 -0.57 -13.78
CA GLU A 5 16.04 -1.65 -12.94
C GLU A 5 16.43 -1.51 -11.47
N GLU A 6 17.63 -1.00 -11.19
CA GLU A 6 18.11 -0.73 -9.83
C GLU A 6 17.27 0.36 -9.16
N GLU A 7 16.94 1.43 -9.88
CA GLU A 7 16.04 2.49 -9.40
C GLU A 7 14.62 1.97 -9.13
N ILE A 8 14.10 1.06 -9.96
CA ILE A 8 12.78 0.45 -9.74
C ILE A 8 12.81 -0.42 -8.48
N ASN A 9 13.83 -1.25 -8.32
CA ASN A 9 13.97 -2.11 -7.14
C ASN A 9 14.05 -1.28 -5.86
N LYS A 10 14.81 -0.18 -5.85
CA LYS A 10 14.87 0.73 -4.70
C LYS A 10 13.50 1.33 -4.36
N LYS A 11 12.71 1.72 -5.38
CA LYS A 11 11.34 2.20 -5.16
C LYS A 11 10.43 1.09 -4.63
N LEU A 12 10.53 -0.13 -5.16
CA LEU A 12 9.79 -1.29 -4.69
C LEU A 12 10.08 -1.59 -3.22
N ASP A 13 11.34 -1.62 -2.82
CA ASP A 13 11.74 -1.85 -1.42
C ASP A 13 11.11 -0.81 -0.49
N LYS A 14 11.16 0.47 -0.89
CA LYS A 14 10.50 1.55 -0.16
C LYS A 14 8.99 1.33 -0.05
N TYR A 15 8.31 1.02 -1.16
CA TYR A 15 6.86 0.80 -1.16
C TYR A 15 6.45 -0.43 -0.34
N PHE A 16 7.20 -1.53 -0.40
CA PHE A 16 6.94 -2.72 0.40
C PHE A 16 7.05 -2.41 1.89
N ALA A 17 8.18 -1.84 2.32
CA ALA A 17 8.38 -1.51 3.74
C ALA A 17 7.30 -0.54 4.26
N MET A 18 6.99 0.49 3.49
CA MET A 18 5.98 1.50 3.85
C MET A 18 4.57 0.90 3.92
N THR A 19 4.18 0.12 2.91
CA THR A 19 2.83 -0.47 2.82
C THR A 19 2.61 -1.57 3.84
N GLU A 20 3.61 -2.43 4.07
CA GLU A 20 3.54 -3.44 5.12
C GLU A 20 3.37 -2.80 6.49
N LYS A 21 4.17 -1.76 6.77
CA LYS A 21 4.05 -1.00 8.03
C LYS A 21 2.66 -0.36 8.16
N ALA A 22 2.16 0.29 7.11
CA ALA A 22 0.83 0.88 7.11
C ALA A 22 -0.27 -0.18 7.37
N ILE A 23 -0.21 -1.35 6.74
CA ILE A 23 -1.15 -2.46 6.98
C ILE A 23 -1.16 -2.90 8.45
N THR A 24 0.00 -2.92 9.12
CA THR A 24 0.07 -3.30 10.55
C THR A 24 -0.47 -2.24 11.49
N LEU A 25 -0.48 -0.97 11.07
CA LEU A 25 -0.89 0.17 11.88
C LEU A 25 -2.35 0.60 11.66
N VAL A 26 -2.99 0.11 10.59
CA VAL A 26 -4.41 0.37 10.35
C VAL A 26 -5.25 -0.32 11.41
N GLU A 27 -6.06 0.47 12.12
CA GLU A 27 -7.11 -0.02 13.00
C GLU A 27 -8.48 0.09 12.31
N LEU A 28 -9.23 -1.00 12.32
CA LEU A 28 -10.57 -1.03 11.76
C LEU A 28 -11.59 -0.35 12.70
N PRO A 29 -12.46 0.53 12.19
CA PRO A 29 -13.51 1.16 12.97
C PRO A 29 -14.65 0.18 13.25
N SER A 30 -15.43 0.48 14.28
CA SER A 30 -16.65 -0.28 14.63
C SER A 30 -17.82 0.00 13.66
N VAL A 31 -17.77 1.12 12.92
CA VAL A 31 -18.80 1.54 11.96
C VAL A 31 -18.25 1.35 10.54
N LYS A 32 -19.06 0.82 9.61
CA LYS A 32 -18.64 0.47 8.23
C LYS A 32 -17.45 -0.51 8.19
N GLN A 33 -17.38 -1.41 9.18
CA GLN A 33 -16.28 -2.37 9.31
C GLN A 33 -16.08 -3.23 8.05
N GLU A 34 -17.17 -3.67 7.41
CA GLU A 34 -17.10 -4.46 6.16
C GLU A 34 -16.40 -3.68 5.03
N VAL A 35 -16.74 -2.41 4.86
CA VAL A 35 -16.11 -1.54 3.83
C VAL A 35 -14.64 -1.30 4.16
N ALA A 36 -14.31 -1.06 5.44
CA ALA A 36 -12.92 -0.91 5.86
C ALA A 36 -12.11 -2.20 5.65
N GLN A 37 -12.71 -3.36 5.94
CA GLN A 37 -12.09 -4.66 5.67
C GLN A 37 -11.88 -4.90 4.19
N ASP A 38 -12.81 -4.51 3.34
CA ASP A 38 -12.67 -4.62 1.88
C ASP A 38 -11.48 -3.78 1.38
N PHE A 39 -11.37 -2.52 1.81
CA PHE A 39 -10.22 -1.66 1.48
C PHE A 39 -8.89 -2.28 1.96
N LEU A 40 -8.84 -2.80 3.19
CA LEU A 40 -7.64 -3.45 3.72
C LEU A 40 -7.31 -4.75 2.97
N SER A 41 -8.32 -5.50 2.55
CA SER A 41 -8.18 -6.70 1.73
C SER A 41 -7.59 -6.37 0.36
N MET A 42 -8.12 -5.33 -0.30
CA MET A 42 -7.61 -4.84 -1.58
C MET A 42 -6.13 -4.41 -1.48
N ALA A 43 -5.77 -3.66 -0.43
CA ALA A 43 -4.37 -3.30 -0.19
C ALA A 43 -3.46 -4.53 -0.04
N LYS A 44 -3.88 -5.54 0.74
CA LYS A 44 -3.13 -6.80 0.94
C LYS A 44 -3.00 -7.61 -0.36
N ASN A 45 -4.06 -7.68 -1.15
CA ASN A 45 -4.08 -8.42 -2.42
C ASN A 45 -3.09 -7.80 -3.41
N TYR A 46 -3.15 -6.49 -3.62
CA TYR A 46 -2.21 -5.81 -4.52
C TYR A 46 -0.76 -5.84 -4.03
N LEU A 47 -0.52 -5.83 -2.72
CA LEU A 47 0.83 -6.02 -2.17
C LEU A 47 1.34 -7.44 -2.46
N SER A 48 0.48 -8.46 -2.36
CA SER A 48 0.81 -9.83 -2.74
C SER A 48 1.15 -9.94 -4.23
N ASP A 49 0.34 -9.33 -5.09
CA ASP A 49 0.57 -9.27 -6.53
C ASP A 49 1.89 -8.59 -6.86
N ALA A 50 2.20 -7.47 -6.20
CA ALA A 50 3.45 -6.76 -6.39
C ALA A 50 4.67 -7.64 -6.07
N LYS A 51 4.62 -8.41 -4.97
CA LYS A 51 5.67 -9.38 -4.62
C LYS A 51 5.80 -10.48 -5.68
N HIS A 52 4.69 -10.96 -6.21
CA HIS A 52 4.67 -11.96 -7.29
C HIS A 52 5.29 -11.44 -8.59
N PHE A 53 4.91 -10.23 -9.03
CA PHE A 53 5.48 -9.60 -10.22
C PHE A 53 6.98 -9.34 -10.07
N ARG A 54 7.42 -8.88 -8.89
CA ARG A 54 8.86 -8.70 -8.61
C ARG A 54 9.63 -10.01 -8.72
N LYS A 55 9.09 -11.11 -8.17
CA LYS A 55 9.71 -12.44 -8.26
C LYS A 55 9.84 -12.93 -9.71
N LYS A 56 8.94 -12.50 -10.60
CA LYS A 56 8.97 -12.81 -12.03
C LYS A 56 9.87 -11.88 -12.87
N GLY A 57 10.47 -10.86 -12.25
CA GLY A 57 11.26 -9.84 -12.96
C GLY A 57 10.41 -8.79 -13.68
N ASP A 58 9.08 -8.78 -13.50
CA ASP A 58 8.19 -7.75 -14.05
C ASP A 58 8.16 -6.54 -13.11
N LEU A 59 9.26 -5.78 -13.11
CA LEU A 59 9.52 -4.75 -12.10
C LEU A 59 8.59 -3.55 -12.21
N LEU A 60 8.18 -3.15 -13.43
CA LEU A 60 7.26 -2.03 -13.62
C LEU A 60 5.85 -2.38 -13.14
N THR A 61 5.35 -3.57 -13.49
CA THR A 61 4.05 -4.04 -13.00
C THR A 61 4.07 -4.23 -11.49
N ALA A 62 5.18 -4.74 -10.94
CA ALA A 62 5.36 -4.83 -9.49
C ALA A 62 5.27 -3.45 -8.83
N LEU A 63 5.94 -2.43 -9.38
CA LEU A 63 5.93 -1.08 -8.82
C LEU A 63 4.54 -0.46 -8.89
N ALA A 64 3.82 -0.68 -10.00
CA ALA A 64 2.44 -0.23 -10.16
C ALA A 64 1.51 -0.88 -9.12
N ALA A 65 1.60 -2.20 -8.94
CA ALA A 65 0.81 -2.93 -7.95
C ALA A 65 1.13 -2.49 -6.51
N ALA A 66 2.42 -2.27 -6.18
CA ALA A 66 2.83 -1.81 -4.86
C ALA A 66 2.31 -0.39 -4.55
N SER A 67 2.34 0.49 -5.55
CA SER A 67 1.79 1.84 -5.44
C SER A 67 0.27 1.80 -5.26
N TYR A 68 -0.42 0.95 -6.01
CA TYR A 68 -1.88 0.82 -5.92
C TYR A 68 -2.33 0.18 -4.60
N ALA A 69 -1.56 -0.76 -4.06
CA ALA A 69 -1.78 -1.30 -2.72
C ALA A 69 -1.78 -0.19 -1.65
N HIS A 70 -0.81 0.71 -1.71
CA HIS A 70 -0.74 1.84 -0.78
C HIS A 70 -1.86 2.86 -1.00
N ALA A 71 -2.27 3.08 -2.25
CA ALA A 71 -3.38 3.99 -2.58
C ALA A 71 -4.71 3.54 -1.95
N TRP A 72 -4.98 2.24 -1.82
CA TRP A 72 -6.13 1.73 -1.08
C TRP A 72 -6.09 2.10 0.41
N LEU A 73 -4.90 2.07 1.01
CA LEU A 73 -4.71 2.46 2.41
C LEU A 73 -4.94 3.96 2.61
N ASP A 74 -4.34 4.79 1.75
CA ASP A 74 -4.54 6.25 1.74
C ASP A 74 -6.00 6.62 1.53
N ALA A 75 -6.67 5.99 0.55
CA ALA A 75 -8.08 6.24 0.28
C ALA A 75 -8.95 5.89 1.50
N GLY A 76 -8.69 4.75 2.16
CA GLY A 76 -9.41 4.36 3.36
C GLY A 76 -9.15 5.31 4.54
N ALA A 77 -7.91 5.73 4.75
CA ALA A 77 -7.55 6.70 5.79
C ALA A 77 -8.24 8.05 5.57
N ARG A 78 -8.17 8.61 4.34
CA ARG A 78 -8.82 9.88 3.98
C ARG A 78 -10.35 9.80 4.03
N ALA A 79 -10.93 8.64 3.75
CA ALA A 79 -12.37 8.41 3.86
C ALA A 79 -12.84 8.18 5.32
N GLY A 80 -11.93 8.18 6.30
CA GLY A 80 -12.24 7.87 7.70
C GLY A 80 -12.61 6.40 7.94
N LEU A 81 -12.25 5.51 7.03
CA LEU A 81 -12.46 4.06 7.15
C LEU A 81 -11.41 3.38 8.01
N PHE A 82 -10.30 4.05 8.31
CA PHE A 82 -9.26 3.56 9.20
C PHE A 82 -9.02 4.57 10.32
N LYS A 83 -8.82 4.06 11.54
CA LYS A 83 -8.14 4.84 12.56
C LYS A 83 -6.65 4.75 12.27
N VAL A 84 -6.05 5.89 11.96
CA VAL A 84 -4.62 6.00 11.67
C VAL A 84 -4.00 7.06 12.58
N ASP A 85 -2.74 6.88 12.93
CA ASP A 85 -1.95 7.90 13.60
C ASP A 85 -1.53 8.95 12.57
N SER A 86 -2.14 10.13 12.63
CA SER A 86 -1.84 11.27 11.75
C SER A 86 -0.44 11.84 11.97
N SER A 87 0.24 11.51 13.07
CA SER A 87 1.65 11.87 13.26
C SER A 87 2.61 10.99 12.43
N SER A 88 2.11 9.90 11.84
CA SER A 88 2.90 9.04 10.96
C SER A 88 2.91 9.58 9.52
N ASN A 89 4.10 9.76 8.94
CA ASN A 89 4.28 10.09 7.51
C ASN A 89 3.97 8.90 6.57
N LEU A 90 3.11 7.97 7.02
CA LEU A 90 2.76 6.74 6.32
C LEU A 90 1.47 6.85 5.52
N PHE A 91 0.66 7.87 5.78
CA PHE A 91 -0.59 8.11 5.09
C PHE A 91 -0.64 9.54 4.59
N THR A 92 -1.32 9.76 3.47
CA THR A 92 -1.60 11.09 2.94
C THR A 92 -2.85 11.69 3.63
N VAL A 93 -2.73 11.98 4.92
CA VAL A 93 -3.77 12.60 5.76
C VAL A 93 -3.26 13.92 6.33
N ASP A 94 -4.16 14.90 6.53
CA ASP A 94 -3.84 16.26 6.98
C ASP A 94 -3.50 16.34 8.49
#